data_AF-A0A923HXR7-F1
#
_entry.id   AF-A0A923HXR7-F1
#
_cell.length_a   1.000
_cell.length_b   1.000
_cell.length_c   1.000
_cell.angle_alpha   90.00
_cell.angle_beta   90.00
_cell.angle_gamma   90.00
#
_symmetry.space_group_name_H-M   'P 1'
#
loop_
_entity.id
_entity.type
_entity.pdbx_description
1 polymer ?
#
loop_
_entity_poly.entity_id
_entity_poly.type
_entity_poly.pdbx_seq_one_letter_code
_entity_poly.pdbx_strand_id
1 'polypeptide(L)'
;MIKDLKQSFFQVFAVTSVWITLLLTIFFNGQTIALSYLWNLIGISAIFALLFGVIYSGLWNYLTLKPITNILISSILNIVGGLTAVWLLSSEMFYLIAPWIPGMVILSITLHTIAFFVYAKMDAVKKAKELDDLIKNS
;
A
#
# COMPACT_ATOMS: atom_id res chain seq x y z
N MET A 1 -6.54 0.23 -17.73
CA MET A 1 -7.04 -0.33 -16.46
C MET A 1 -6.49 -1.73 -16.16
N ILE A 2 -7.01 -2.84 -16.73
CA ILE A 2 -6.59 -4.21 -16.32
C ILE A 2 -5.10 -4.45 -16.57
N LYS A 3 -4.57 -4.02 -17.73
CA LYS A 3 -3.14 -4.13 -18.05
C LYS A 3 -2.27 -3.38 -17.03
N ASP A 4 -2.67 -2.17 -16.67
CA ASP A 4 -1.93 -1.29 -15.76
C ASP A 4 -1.97 -1.83 -14.31
N LEU A 5 -3.13 -2.32 -13.86
CA LEU A 5 -3.28 -2.96 -12.55
C LEU A 5 -2.47 -4.25 -12.47
N LYS A 6 -2.48 -5.07 -13.53
CA LYS A 6 -1.65 -6.29 -13.61
C LYS A 6 -0.16 -5.93 -13.52
N GLN A 7 0.28 -4.94 -14.28
CA GLN A 7 1.67 -4.50 -14.26
C GLN A 7 2.07 -3.96 -12.88
N SER A 8 1.25 -3.11 -12.29
CA SER A 8 1.49 -2.53 -10.97
C SER A 8 1.53 -3.61 -9.89
N PHE A 9 0.62 -4.60 -9.94
CA PHE A 9 0.64 -5.77 -9.08
C PHE A 9 2.00 -6.49 -9.14
N PHE A 10 2.45 -6.89 -10.33
CA PHE A 10 3.71 -7.64 -10.48
C PHE A 10 4.93 -6.81 -10.06
N GLN A 11 4.92 -5.50 -10.32
CA GLN A 11 5.99 -4.60 -9.90
C GLN A 11 6.10 -4.56 -8.37
N VAL A 12 4.99 -4.31 -7.67
CA VAL A 12 4.97 -4.26 -6.21
C VAL A 12 5.28 -5.63 -5.61
N PHE A 13 4.76 -6.71 -6.19
CA PHE A 13 5.04 -8.08 -5.76
C PHE A 13 6.54 -8.39 -5.80
N ALA A 14 7.19 -8.08 -6.93
CA ALA A 14 8.61 -8.36 -7.12
C ALA A 14 9.47 -7.53 -6.16
N VAL A 15 9.21 -6.21 -6.08
CA VAL A 15 9.95 -5.33 -5.17
C VAL A 15 9.79 -5.78 -3.72
N THR A 16 8.58 -6.11 -3.29
CA THR A 16 8.31 -6.57 -1.92
C THR A 16 8.99 -7.90 -1.63
N SER A 17 8.96 -8.84 -2.57
CA SER A 17 9.63 -10.14 -2.42
C SER A 17 11.14 -9.99 -2.25
N VAL A 18 11.77 -9.16 -3.08
CA VAL A 18 13.20 -8.86 -2.99
C VAL A 18 13.50 -8.17 -1.66
N TRP A 19 12.69 -7.19 -1.28
CA TRP A 19 12.89 -6.42 -0.06
C TRP A 19 12.81 -7.28 1.20
N ILE A 20 11.79 -8.13 1.32
CA ILE A 20 11.65 -9.01 2.48
C ILE A 20 12.76 -10.05 2.53
N THR A 21 13.15 -10.61 1.37
CA THR A 21 14.28 -11.54 1.29
C THR A 21 15.58 -10.88 1.74
N LEU A 22 15.81 -9.62 1.35
CA LEU A 22 16.95 -8.83 1.81
C LEU A 22 16.91 -8.63 3.33
N LEU A 23 15.77 -8.23 3.90
CA LEU A 23 15.61 -8.07 5.35
C LEU A 23 15.88 -9.36 6.10
N LEU A 24 15.36 -10.49 5.62
CA LEU A 24 15.64 -11.80 6.21
C LEU A 24 17.12 -12.16 6.15
N THR A 25 17.77 -11.88 5.02
CA THR A 25 19.21 -12.16 4.84
C THR A 25 20.08 -11.36 5.80
N ILE A 26 19.70 -10.11 6.10
CA ILE A 26 20.44 -9.22 7.00
C ILE A 26 20.16 -9.56 8.47
N PHE A 27 18.89 -9.67 8.86
CA PHE A 27 18.50 -9.78 10.28
C PHE A 27 18.42 -11.22 10.80
N PHE A 28 18.22 -12.20 9.92
CA PHE A 28 18.10 -13.63 10.26
C PHE A 28 19.24 -14.45 9.65
N ASN A 29 20.38 -13.82 9.41
CA ASN A 29 21.55 -14.45 8.80
C ASN A 29 21.98 -15.69 9.61
N GLY A 30 22.20 -16.82 8.93
CA GLY A 30 22.63 -18.07 9.57
C GLY A 30 21.52 -18.88 10.24
N GLN A 31 20.27 -18.41 10.24
CA GLN A 31 19.14 -19.21 10.72
C GLN A 31 18.61 -20.15 9.63
N THR A 32 18.21 -21.36 10.03
CA THR A 32 17.53 -22.30 9.14
C THR A 32 16.05 -21.96 9.06
N ILE A 33 15.54 -21.80 7.84
CA ILE A 33 14.11 -21.60 7.58
C ILE A 33 13.50 -22.87 7.00
N ALA A 34 12.29 -23.21 7.47
CA ALA A 34 11.52 -24.27 6.85
C ALA A 34 11.12 -23.85 5.43
N LEU A 35 11.16 -24.76 4.46
CA LEU A 35 10.75 -24.45 3.08
C LEU A 35 9.31 -23.93 3.00
N SER A 36 8.43 -24.41 3.89
CA SER A 36 7.04 -23.94 4.01
C SER A 36 6.95 -22.45 4.34
N TYR A 37 7.96 -21.86 4.99
CA TYR A 37 7.99 -20.44 5.33
C TYR A 37 8.08 -19.54 4.07
N LEU A 38 8.55 -20.07 2.94
CA LEU A 38 8.52 -19.34 1.67
C LEU A 38 7.09 -18.98 1.24
N TRP A 39 6.09 -19.78 1.61
CA TRP A 39 4.68 -19.45 1.35
C TRP A 39 4.23 -18.22 2.13
N ASN A 40 4.77 -17.99 3.33
CA ASN A 40 4.49 -16.78 4.09
C ASN A 40 5.08 -15.56 3.38
N LEU A 41 6.29 -15.67 2.84
CA LEU A 41 6.93 -14.57 2.09
C LEU A 41 6.16 -14.23 0.83
N ILE A 42 5.74 -15.24 0.07
CA ILE A 42 4.86 -15.08 -1.09
C ILE A 42 3.55 -14.42 -0.67
N GLY A 43 2.96 -14.86 0.45
CA GLY A 43 1.74 -14.29 1.01
C GLY A 43 1.87 -12.81 1.35
N ILE A 44 2.96 -12.42 2.02
CA ILE A 44 3.23 -11.02 2.34
C ILE A 44 3.36 -10.20 1.04
N SER A 45 4.19 -10.64 0.10
CA SER A 45 4.36 -9.96 -1.18
C SER A 45 3.04 -9.81 -1.94
N ALA A 46 2.18 -10.84 -1.91
CA ALA A 46 0.86 -10.80 -2.52
C ALA A 46 -0.07 -9.79 -1.83
N ILE A 47 -0.06 -9.71 -0.50
CA ILE A 47 -0.85 -8.72 0.26
C ILE A 47 -0.43 -7.30 -0.13
N PHE A 48 0.87 -7.00 -0.13
CA PHE A 48 1.37 -5.68 -0.53
C PHE A 48 1.07 -5.37 -1.99
N ALA A 49 1.22 -6.35 -2.89
CA ALA A 49 0.89 -6.20 -4.31
C ALA A 49 -0.60 -5.93 -4.55
N LEU A 50 -1.49 -6.60 -3.82
CA LEU A 50 -2.93 -6.34 -3.87
C LEU A 50 -3.24 -4.95 -3.32
N LEU A 51 -2.71 -4.59 -2.15
CA LEU A 51 -2.95 -3.29 -1.54
C LEU A 51 -2.45 -2.15 -2.42
N PHE A 52 -1.14 -2.06 -2.65
CA PHE A 52 -0.54 -0.90 -3.30
C PHE A 52 -0.64 -0.98 -4.82
N GLY A 53 -0.53 -2.17 -5.40
CA GLY A 53 -0.58 -2.35 -6.86
C GLY A 53 -1.98 -2.33 -7.45
N VAL A 54 -2.99 -2.83 -6.72
CA VAL A 54 -4.35 -2.98 -7.26
C VAL A 54 -5.34 -2.06 -6.56
N ILE A 55 -5.51 -2.20 -5.24
CA ILE A 55 -6.57 -1.53 -4.48
C ILE A 55 -6.34 -0.02 -4.46
N TYR A 56 -5.14 0.42 -4.10
CA TYR A 56 -4.82 1.85 -4.07
C TYR A 56 -4.89 2.47 -5.45
N SER A 57 -4.30 1.82 -6.45
CA SER A 57 -4.39 2.27 -7.85
C SER A 57 -5.85 2.35 -8.33
N GLY A 58 -6.68 1.37 -7.95
CA GLY A 58 -8.12 1.34 -8.19
C GLY A 58 -8.87 2.50 -7.53
N LEU A 59 -8.70 2.66 -6.22
CA LEU A 59 -9.38 3.68 -5.41
C LEU A 59 -9.08 5.09 -5.89
N TRP A 60 -7.82 5.37 -6.22
CA TRP A 60 -7.38 6.73 -6.50
C TRP A 60 -7.49 7.11 -7.98
N ASN A 61 -7.36 6.16 -8.91
CA ASN A 61 -7.34 6.47 -10.35
C ASN A 61 -8.63 6.13 -11.08
N TYR A 62 -9.42 5.18 -10.57
CA TYR A 62 -10.56 4.62 -11.32
C TYR A 62 -11.91 4.78 -10.60
N LEU A 63 -11.91 4.89 -9.27
CA LEU A 63 -13.13 5.04 -8.48
C LEU A 63 -13.46 6.51 -8.22
N THR A 64 -14.70 6.91 -8.52
CA THR A 64 -15.24 8.27 -8.29
C THR A 64 -15.87 8.43 -6.90
N LEU A 65 -15.34 7.71 -5.91
CA LEU A 65 -15.85 7.72 -4.54
C LEU A 65 -15.56 9.05 -3.85
N LYS A 66 -16.35 9.36 -2.81
CA LYS A 66 -16.08 10.52 -1.96
C LYS A 66 -14.70 10.38 -1.29
N PRO A 67 -13.92 11.46 -1.18
CA PRO A 67 -12.58 11.43 -0.57
C PRO A 67 -12.50 10.73 0.79
N ILE A 68 -13.48 11.00 1.66
CA ILE A 68 -13.55 10.41 3.00
C ILE A 68 -13.66 8.87 2.91
N THR A 69 -14.44 8.36 1.96
CA THR A 69 -14.60 6.92 1.74
C THR A 69 -13.30 6.28 1.29
N ASN A 70 -12.55 6.93 0.39
CA ASN A 70 -11.24 6.43 -0.03
C ASN A 70 -10.24 6.39 1.12
N ILE A 71 -10.16 7.46 1.92
CA ILE A 71 -9.28 7.54 3.09
C ILE A 71 -9.61 6.43 4.09
N LEU A 72 -10.89 6.20 4.39
CA LEU A 72 -11.31 5.15 5.32
C LEU A 72 -10.96 3.76 4.80
N ILE A 73 -11.30 3.44 3.55
CA ILE A 73 -11.01 2.12 2.95
C ILE A 73 -9.51 1.88 2.91
N SER A 74 -8.72 2.84 2.40
CA SER A 74 -7.27 2.74 2.37
C SER A 74 -6.69 2.55 3.77
N SER A 75 -7.13 3.33 4.76
CA SER A 75 -6.62 3.24 6.13
C SER A 75 -6.91 1.87 6.76
N ILE A 76 -8.13 1.35 6.61
CA ILE A 76 -8.53 0.04 7.16
C ILE A 76 -7.73 -1.07 6.49
N LEU A 77 -7.70 -1.08 5.15
CA LEU A 77 -7.01 -2.12 4.39
C LEU A 77 -5.50 -2.09 4.63
N ASN A 78 -4.90 -0.92 4.80
CA ASN A 78 -3.49 -0.78 5.14
C ASN A 78 -3.17 -1.41 6.50
N ILE A 79 -4.00 -1.14 7.51
CA ILE A 79 -3.82 -1.72 8.85
C ILE A 79 -4.02 -3.24 8.81
N VAL A 80 -5.12 -3.71 8.21
CA VAL A 80 -5.41 -5.14 8.14
C VAL A 80 -4.33 -5.89 7.36
N GLY A 81 -3.93 -5.39 6.19
CA GLY A 81 -2.89 -6.05 5.41
C GLY A 81 -1.50 -5.97 6.05
N GLY A 82 -1.16 -4.83 6.67
CA GLY A 82 0.08 -4.69 7.42
C GLY A 82 0.16 -5.64 8.62
N LEU A 83 -0.91 -5.74 9.41
CA LEU A 83 -0.98 -6.68 10.54
C LEU A 83 -0.94 -8.14 10.09
N THR A 84 -1.66 -8.48 9.01
CA THR A 84 -1.63 -9.83 8.43
C THR A 84 -0.23 -10.17 7.92
N ALA A 85 0.46 -9.22 7.29
CA ALA A 85 1.83 -9.40 6.83
C ALA A 85 2.81 -9.63 7.98
N VAL A 86 2.69 -8.85 9.07
CA VAL A 86 3.51 -9.07 10.27
C VAL A 86 3.22 -10.42 10.90
N TRP A 87 1.95 -10.83 10.96
CA TRP A 87 1.58 -12.14 11.48
C TRP A 87 2.14 -13.30 10.66
N LEU A 88 2.13 -13.18 9.32
CA LEU A 88 2.77 -14.15 8.42
C LEU A 88 4.29 -14.22 8.61
N LEU A 89 4.92 -13.09 8.92
CA LEU A 89 6.35 -13.01 9.20
C LEU A 89 6.67 -13.66 10.56
N SER A 90 5.98 -13.25 11.62
CA SER A 90 6.15 -13.82 12.96
C SER A 90 4.96 -13.49 13.85
N SER A 91 4.38 -14.53 14.47
CA SER A 91 3.31 -14.37 15.45
C SER A 91 3.80 -13.60 16.69
N GLU A 92 5.05 -13.79 17.10
CA GLU A 92 5.64 -13.08 18.25
C GLU A 92 5.75 -11.57 17.96
N MET A 93 6.19 -11.22 16.75
CA MET A 93 6.23 -9.82 16.32
C MET A 93 4.83 -9.21 16.29
N PHE A 94 3.82 -9.97 15.83
CA PHE A 94 2.43 -9.51 15.85
C PHE A 94 1.96 -9.14 17.27
N TYR A 95 2.18 -10.01 18.26
CA TYR A 95 1.79 -9.73 19.64
C TYR A 95 2.57 -8.56 20.25
N LEU A 96 3.84 -8.36 19.84
CA LEU A 96 4.64 -7.21 20.26
C LEU A 96 4.05 -5.88 19.74
N ILE A 97 3.55 -5.86 18.50
CA ILE A 97 3.02 -4.64 17.88
C ILE A 97 1.52 -4.42 18.13
N ALA A 98 0.77 -5.45 18.50
CA ALA A 98 -0.68 -5.39 18.68
C ALA A 98 -1.15 -4.27 19.65
N PRO A 99 -0.47 -4.01 20.79
CA PRO A 99 -0.83 -2.90 21.68
C PRO A 99 -0.76 -1.53 21.01
N TRP A 100 0.04 -1.39 19.95
CA TRP A 100 0.24 -0.14 19.21
C TRP A 100 -0.77 0.07 18.09
N ILE A 101 -1.70 -0.88 17.86
CA ILE A 101 -2.74 -0.78 16.82
C ILE A 101 -3.49 0.57 16.88
N PRO A 102 -3.95 1.08 18.04
CA PRO A 102 -4.60 2.38 18.09
C PRO A 102 -3.74 3.52 17.54
N GLY A 103 -2.44 3.52 17.86
CA GLY A 103 -1.48 4.50 17.33
C GLY A 103 -1.28 4.35 15.82
N MET A 104 -1.18 3.11 15.32
CA MET A 104 -1.08 2.85 13.88
C MET A 104 -2.32 3.34 13.12
N VAL A 105 -3.52 3.16 13.69
CA VAL A 105 -4.77 3.65 13.08
C VAL A 105 -4.77 5.17 12.97
N ILE A 106 -4.44 5.88 14.06
CA ILE A 106 -4.36 7.35 14.06
C ILE A 106 -3.35 7.84 13.04
N LEU A 107 -2.16 7.22 13.01
CA LEU A 107 -1.10 7.57 12.07
C LEU A 107 -1.53 7.31 10.61
N SER A 108 -2.16 6.16 10.35
CA SER A 108 -2.65 5.78 9.03
C SER A 108 -3.67 6.78 8.51
N ILE A 109 -4.68 7.13 9.31
CA ILE A 109 -5.70 8.12 8.93
C ILE A 109 -5.06 9.48 8.64
N THR A 110 -4.12 9.90 9.49
CA THR A 110 -3.41 11.17 9.34
C THR A 110 -2.63 11.22 8.03
N LEU A 111 -1.84 10.18 7.73
CA LEU A 111 -1.05 10.10 6.50
C LEU A 111 -1.94 10.06 5.25
N HIS A 112 -3.01 9.27 5.24
CA HIS A 112 -3.94 9.23 4.12
C HIS A 112 -4.66 10.56 3.90
N THR A 113 -4.97 11.27 4.98
CA THR A 113 -5.56 12.61 4.91
C THR A 113 -4.58 13.60 4.30
N ILE A 114 -3.33 13.61 4.75
CA ILE A 114 -2.28 14.47 4.18
C ILE A 114 -2.07 14.16 2.69
N ALA A 115 -1.92 12.87 2.35
CA ALA A 115 -1.76 12.43 0.97
C ALA A 115 -2.91 12.92 0.11
N PHE A 116 -4.16 12.76 0.57
CA PHE A 116 -5.33 13.28 -0.13
C PHE A 116 -5.23 14.79 -0.42
N PHE A 117 -4.89 15.61 0.58
CA PHE A 117 -4.77 17.06 0.37
C PHE A 117 -3.68 17.42 -0.64
N VAL A 118 -2.55 16.71 -0.61
CA VAL A 118 -1.47 16.91 -1.59
C VAL A 118 -1.95 16.57 -3.00
N TYR A 119 -2.58 15.41 -3.18
CA TYR A 119 -3.10 14.99 -4.48
C TYR A 119 -4.22 15.90 -4.99
N ALA A 120 -5.14 16.32 -4.13
CA ALA A 120 -6.21 17.25 -4.49
C ALA A 120 -5.67 18.60 -4.95
N LYS A 121 -4.62 19.13 -4.30
CA LYS A 121 -3.94 20.36 -4.72
C LYS A 121 -3.29 20.19 -6.10
N MET A 122 -2.63 19.06 -6.35
CA MET A 122 -2.00 18.77 -7.64
C MET A 122 -3.04 18.66 -8.76
N ASP A 123 -4.15 17.97 -8.52
CA ASP A 123 -5.24 17.83 -9.50
C ASP A 123 -5.90 19.18 -9.83
N ALA A 124 -6.11 20.03 -8.82
CA ALA A 124 -6.65 21.38 -9.02
C ALA A 124 -5.73 22.25 -9.91
N VAL A 125 -4.41 22.21 -9.67
CA VAL A 125 -3.44 22.92 -10.50
C VAL A 125 -3.42 22.38 -11.94
N LYS A 126 -3.48 21.06 -12.09
CA LYS A 126 -3.50 20.42 -13.41
C LYS A 126 -4.74 20.83 -14.22
N LYS A 127 -5.92 20.79 -13.60
CA LYS A 127 -7.19 21.20 -14.24
C LYS A 127 -7.22 22.69 -14.60
N ALA A 128 -6.67 23.55 -13.74
CA ALA A 128 -6.54 24.97 -14.04
C ALA A 128 -5.68 25.21 -15.29
N LYS A 129 -4.55 24.50 -15.40
CA LYS A 129 -3.67 24.59 -16.57
C LYS A 129 -4.33 24.04 -17.85
N GLU A 130 -5.01 22.90 -17.76
CA GLU A 130 -5.76 22.33 -18.90
C GLU A 130 -6.84 23.29 -19.40
N LEU A 131 -7.54 23.98 -18.49
CA LEU A 131 -8.53 24.99 -18.84
C LEU A 131 -7.90 26.22 -19.51
N ASP A 132 -6.80 26.73 -18.96
CA ASP A 132 -6.06 27.87 -19.55
C ASP A 132 -5.53 27.54 -20.95
N ASP A 133 -5.02 26.32 -21.16
CA ASP A 133 -4.53 25.86 -22.46
C ASP A 133 -5.68 25.69 -23.47
N LEU A 134 -6.87 25.28 -23.04
CA LEU A 134 -8.06 25.23 -23.90
C LEU A 134 -8.54 26.63 -24.30
N ILE A 135 -8.53 27.59 -23.36
CA ILE A 135 -8.94 28.98 -23.62
C ILE A 135 -7.92 29.71 -24.53
N LYS A 136 -6.62 29.44 -24.39
CA LYS A 136 -5.59 30.06 -25.25
C LYS A 136 -5.53 29.53 -26.67
N ASN A 137 -6.06 28.32 -26.91
CA ASN A 137 -6.08 27.67 -28.22
C ASN A 137 -7.46 27.75 -28.92
N SER A 138 -8.43 28.46 -28.32
CA SER A 138 -9.73 28.82 -28.93
C SER A 138 -9.71 30.24 -29.47
#